data_AF-A0A846AKF5-F1
#
_entry.id   AF-A0A846AKF5-F1
#
_cell.length_a   1.000
_cell.length_b   1.000
_cell.length_c   1.000
_cell.angle_alpha   90.00
_cell.angle_beta   90.00
_cell.angle_gamma   90.00
#
_symmetry.space_group_name_H-M   'P 1'
#
loop_
_entity.id
_entity.type
_entity.pdbx_description
1 polymer ?
#
loop_
_entity_poly.entity_id
_entity_poly.type
_entity_poly.pdbx_seq_one_letter_code
_entity_poly.pdbx_strand_id
1 'polypeptide(L)'
;MRLIIAFLLSFLLLGQNPAFAFYQIDGDFTINNNCEAYTSFRKKTGPVTLETGKVYPVLGLNKETGNYLNIKVDGQTKWVNKSCGEFNPDGQSISEAEGDDTETLTGQSCPIERCIDKYVLAISWQPSFCQTKQSKPECISQTADRYDATNFTLHGLWPDRVSYCGVSYEDKSDDKQGDWDDLPPLDLDEQTTSELAILMPGVQSYLHRHEWVKHGTCDGRDEDTYYDISLDLLREVNDSEVQELFAENIGKTITRSQIDKAFENSFGEGSAKSVKVRCRDGLFSEFQIKMRRPLVGDKLADIVLPTKRGSCDDVLVDAAGF
;
A
#
# COMPACT_ATOMS: atom_id res chain seq x y z
N MET A 1 -59.66 -20.41 45.55
CA MET A 1 -60.09 -19.56 44.41
C MET A 1 -59.04 -18.47 44.25
N ARG A 2 -58.36 -18.48 43.09
CA ARG A 2 -57.49 -17.43 42.51
C ARG A 2 -56.06 -17.24 43.06
N LEU A 3 -55.12 -17.79 42.28
CA LEU A 3 -53.73 -17.31 42.09
C LEU A 3 -53.70 -15.83 41.68
N ILE A 4 -52.59 -15.11 41.95
CA ILE A 4 -51.90 -14.14 41.07
C ILE A 4 -50.80 -13.34 41.82
N ILE A 5 -49.57 -13.33 41.24
CA ILE A 5 -48.46 -12.33 41.33
C ILE A 5 -47.72 -12.23 42.69
N ALA A 6 -46.41 -12.44 42.81
CA ALA A 6 -45.33 -11.69 42.14
C ALA A 6 -44.03 -12.49 41.99
N PHE A 7 -43.57 -12.64 40.76
CA PHE A 7 -42.24 -13.12 40.40
C PHE A 7 -41.58 -11.95 39.66
N LEU A 8 -40.82 -11.09 40.37
CA LEU A 8 -40.04 -10.00 39.76
C LEU A 8 -39.16 -9.34 40.83
N LEU A 9 -38.07 -10.01 41.22
CA LEU A 9 -37.00 -9.41 42.05
C LEU A 9 -35.71 -10.20 41.84
N SER A 10 -35.25 -10.29 40.58
CA SER A 10 -33.90 -10.77 40.23
C SER A 10 -33.52 -10.24 38.85
N PHE A 11 -33.54 -8.92 38.66
CA PHE A 11 -32.99 -8.29 37.46
C PHE A 11 -32.68 -6.81 37.72
N LEU A 12 -31.68 -6.52 38.56
CA LEU A 12 -31.13 -5.16 38.70
C LEU A 12 -29.74 -5.20 39.36
N LEU A 13 -28.84 -5.98 38.75
CA LEU A 13 -27.39 -5.81 38.85
C LEU A 13 -26.82 -5.88 37.43
N LEU A 14 -27.39 -5.09 36.52
CA LEU A 14 -26.71 -4.74 35.28
C LEU A 14 -25.76 -3.59 35.62
N GLY A 15 -24.47 -3.80 35.33
CA GLY A 15 -23.36 -2.96 35.73
C GLY A 15 -23.61 -1.48 35.47
N GLN A 16 -23.37 -0.67 36.50
CA GLN A 16 -23.07 0.73 36.30
C GLN A 16 -21.72 0.80 35.59
N ASN A 17 -21.73 0.84 34.26
CA ASN A 17 -20.55 1.20 33.50
C ASN A 17 -20.20 2.64 33.86
N PRO A 18 -18.97 2.95 34.30
CA PRO A 18 -18.54 4.33 34.47
C PRO A 18 -18.70 5.05 33.14
N ALA A 19 -19.51 6.12 33.15
CA ALA A 19 -19.63 6.99 31.99
C ALA A 19 -18.32 7.79 31.88
N PHE A 20 -17.34 7.25 31.17
CA PHE A 20 -16.15 8.01 30.81
C PHE A 20 -16.56 9.15 29.88
N ALA A 21 -16.11 10.37 30.18
CA ALA A 21 -16.42 11.57 29.39
C ALA A 21 -15.73 11.57 28.00
N PHE A 22 -14.96 10.52 27.71
CA PHE A 22 -14.19 10.30 26.50
C PHE A 22 -13.98 8.80 26.28
N TYR A 23 -13.83 8.40 25.02
CA TYR A 23 -13.46 7.04 24.64
C TYR A 23 -11.99 6.82 25.00
N GLN A 24 -11.70 5.87 25.89
CA GLN A 24 -10.35 5.69 26.43
C GLN A 24 -9.42 5.11 25.36
N ILE A 25 -8.32 5.82 25.12
CA ILE A 25 -7.15 5.36 24.39
C ILE A 25 -5.93 5.95 25.07
N ASP A 26 -4.85 5.18 25.12
CA ASP A 26 -3.56 5.61 25.65
C ASP A 26 -2.57 5.77 24.50
N GLY A 27 -1.57 6.61 24.70
CA GLY A 27 -0.51 6.87 23.72
C GLY A 27 0.04 8.28 23.88
N ASP A 28 0.81 8.71 22.90
CA ASP A 28 1.47 10.02 22.86
C ASP A 28 1.03 10.81 21.63
N PHE A 29 0.99 12.13 21.73
CA PHE A 29 0.65 13.02 20.62
C PHE A 29 1.74 14.06 20.40
N THR A 30 2.43 13.95 19.27
CA THR A 30 3.50 14.87 18.87
C THR A 30 2.90 16.00 18.04
N ILE A 31 3.19 17.25 18.38
CA ILE A 31 2.63 18.42 17.69
C ILE A 31 3.45 18.76 16.46
N ASN A 32 2.81 18.78 15.29
CA ASN A 32 3.49 19.01 14.01
C ASN A 32 3.26 20.43 13.48
N ASN A 33 2.28 21.14 14.04
CA ASN A 33 1.89 22.50 13.64
C ASN A 33 1.61 23.37 14.85
N ASN A 34 1.68 24.70 14.68
CA ASN A 34 1.25 25.64 15.71
C ASN A 34 -0.25 25.48 16.00
N CYS A 35 -0.57 24.87 17.14
CA CYS A 35 -1.93 24.50 17.50
C CYS A 35 -2.32 25.00 18.89
N GLU A 36 -3.62 25.17 19.08
CA GLU A 36 -4.22 25.45 20.38
C GLU A 36 -4.96 24.22 20.92
N ALA A 37 -4.82 23.99 22.22
CA ALA A 37 -5.64 23.05 22.96
C ALA A 37 -6.57 23.78 23.94
N TYR A 38 -7.76 23.23 24.16
CA TYR A 38 -8.82 23.90 24.93
C TYR A 38 -9.34 23.03 26.08
N THR A 39 -9.75 23.64 27.18
CA THR A 39 -10.50 22.94 28.23
C THR A 39 -11.85 22.44 27.70
N SER A 40 -12.49 23.21 26.82
CA SER A 40 -13.65 22.76 26.02
C SER A 40 -13.44 23.14 24.57
N PHE A 41 -13.17 22.16 23.70
CA PHE A 41 -12.98 22.44 22.27
C PHE A 41 -14.25 22.99 21.58
N ARG A 42 -15.44 22.62 22.06
CA ARG A 42 -16.71 23.12 21.53
C ARG A 42 -16.94 24.61 21.85
N LYS A 43 -16.52 25.05 23.04
CA LYS A 43 -16.66 26.43 23.51
C LYS A 43 -15.39 27.27 23.35
N LYS A 44 -14.29 26.64 22.91
CA LYS A 44 -12.93 27.18 22.81
C LYS A 44 -12.46 27.90 24.08
N THR A 45 -12.73 27.34 25.26
CA THR A 45 -12.35 27.95 26.54
C THR A 45 -10.98 27.50 27.04
N GLY A 46 -10.28 28.41 27.72
CA GLY A 46 -8.96 28.15 28.32
C GLY A 46 -7.91 27.67 27.31
N PRO A 47 -7.65 28.44 26.24
CA PRO A 47 -6.69 28.07 25.21
C PRO A 47 -5.27 27.97 25.79
N VAL A 48 -4.51 27.00 25.28
CA VAL A 48 -3.07 26.88 25.50
C VAL A 48 -2.44 26.58 24.16
N THR A 49 -1.44 27.37 23.77
CA THR A 49 -0.62 27.12 22.58
C THR A 49 0.30 25.94 22.85
N LEU A 50 0.32 24.99 21.93
CA LEU A 50 1.18 23.82 22.00
C LEU A 50 2.47 24.06 21.22
N GLU A 51 3.58 23.56 21.74
CA GLU A 51 4.89 23.70 21.12
C GLU A 51 5.07 22.63 20.02
N THR A 52 5.41 23.06 18.81
CA THR A 52 5.77 22.15 17.71
C THR A 52 6.97 21.27 18.09
N GLY A 53 6.90 19.99 17.76
CA GLY A 53 7.85 18.95 18.16
C GLY A 53 7.62 18.37 19.56
N LYS A 54 6.78 19.00 20.40
CA LYS A 54 6.53 18.54 21.76
C LYS A 54 5.53 17.38 21.79
N VAL A 55 5.80 16.44 22.67
CA VAL A 55 4.98 15.24 22.88
C VAL A 55 4.11 15.40 24.11
N TYR A 56 2.81 15.12 23.97
CA TYR A 56 1.84 15.17 25.07
C TYR A 56 1.17 13.80 25.26
N PRO A 57 1.07 13.29 26.50
CA PRO A 57 0.34 12.04 26.77
C PRO A 57 -1.14 12.18 26.42
N VAL A 58 -1.69 11.18 25.73
CA VAL A 58 -3.11 11.06 25.39
C VAL A 58 -3.81 10.18 26.42
N LEU A 59 -5.00 10.64 26.83
CA LEU A 59 -5.87 9.93 27.76
C LEU A 59 -7.15 9.41 27.08
N GLY A 60 -7.49 9.93 25.89
CA GLY A 60 -8.66 9.46 25.16
C GLY A 60 -9.12 10.33 23.99
N LEU A 61 -10.27 9.97 23.43
CA LEU A 61 -10.95 10.64 22.33
C LEU A 61 -12.33 11.17 22.73
N ASN A 62 -12.80 12.22 22.08
CA ASN A 62 -14.14 12.74 22.35
C ASN A 62 -15.27 11.75 21.98
N LYS A 63 -14.97 10.76 21.13
CA LYS A 63 -15.74 9.55 20.80
C LYS A 63 -14.85 8.61 19.98
N GLU A 64 -15.22 7.34 19.81
CA GLU A 64 -14.42 6.33 19.07
C GLU A 64 -13.94 6.81 17.69
N THR A 65 -14.81 7.46 16.92
CA THR A 65 -14.51 8.05 15.61
C THR A 65 -14.29 9.58 15.67
N GLY A 66 -13.91 10.09 16.83
CA GLY A 66 -13.80 11.53 17.09
C GLY A 66 -12.52 12.15 16.57
N ASN A 67 -12.54 13.46 16.32
CA ASN A 67 -11.39 14.21 15.78
C ASN A 67 -10.62 14.98 16.86
N TYR A 68 -10.97 14.83 18.14
CA TYR A 68 -10.30 15.52 19.24
C TYR A 68 -9.70 14.51 20.22
N LEU A 69 -8.42 14.70 20.52
CA LEU A 69 -7.65 13.97 21.52
C LEU A 69 -7.69 14.73 22.84
N ASN A 70 -7.86 13.99 23.94
CA ASN A 70 -7.67 14.50 25.30
C ASN A 70 -6.20 14.29 25.67
N ILE A 71 -5.44 15.38 25.72
CA ILE A 71 -4.00 15.37 26.05
C ILE A 71 -3.74 15.97 27.43
N LYS A 72 -2.64 15.57 28.07
CA LYS A 72 -2.20 16.14 29.34
C LYS A 72 -1.15 17.24 29.12
N VAL A 73 -1.53 18.48 29.43
CA VAL A 73 -0.67 19.68 29.34
C VAL A 73 -0.50 20.24 30.75
N ASP A 74 0.74 20.28 31.24
CA ASP A 74 1.10 20.78 32.59
C ASP A 74 0.22 20.22 33.73
N GLY A 75 -0.07 18.92 33.66
CA GLY A 75 -0.88 18.23 34.67
C GLY A 75 -2.41 18.36 34.48
N GLN A 76 -2.87 19.22 33.57
CA GLN A 76 -4.29 19.40 33.25
C GLN A 76 -4.66 18.73 31.93
N THR A 77 -5.94 18.37 31.77
CA THR A 77 -6.43 17.80 30.50
C THR A 77 -6.94 18.89 29.56
N LYS A 78 -6.54 18.79 28.29
CA LYS A 78 -6.93 19.70 27.21
C LYS A 78 -7.33 18.90 25.98
N TRP A 79 -8.16 19.50 25.16
CA TRP A 79 -8.62 18.93 23.89
C TRP A 79 -7.91 19.58 22.72
N VAL A 80 -7.27 18.76 21.90
CA VAL A 80 -6.57 19.18 20.68
C VAL A 80 -7.13 18.42 19.48
N ASN A 81 -7.19 19.06 18.31
CA ASN A 81 -7.62 18.38 17.09
C ASN A 81 -6.53 17.39 16.63
N LYS A 82 -6.92 16.20 16.17
CA LYS A 82 -6.00 15.20 15.61
C LYS A 82 -5.13 15.76 14.47
N SER A 83 -5.64 16.73 13.71
CA SER A 83 -4.89 17.36 12.63
C SER A 83 -3.68 18.19 13.10
N CYS A 84 -3.54 18.43 14.40
CA CYS A 84 -2.45 19.21 14.96
C CYS A 84 -1.12 18.47 15.06
N GLY A 85 -1.11 17.17 14.82
CA GLY A 85 0.00 16.33 15.19
C GLY A 85 -0.22 14.88 14.83
N GLU A 86 0.70 14.04 15.29
CA GLU A 86 0.67 12.60 15.08
C GLU A 86 0.42 11.87 16.40
N PHE A 87 -0.53 10.93 16.38
CA PHE A 87 -0.86 10.10 17.52
C PHE A 87 -0.13 8.77 17.44
N ASN A 88 0.74 8.50 18.41
CA ASN A 88 1.45 7.24 18.58
C ASN A 88 0.79 6.40 19.69
N PRO A 89 0.10 5.30 19.36
CA PRO A 89 -0.56 4.45 20.35
C PRO A 89 0.41 3.61 21.20
N ASP A 90 1.68 3.48 20.81
CA ASP A 90 2.64 2.56 21.46
C ASP A 90 3.59 3.23 22.47
N GLY A 91 3.50 4.57 22.64
CA GLY A 91 4.18 5.31 23.73
C GLY A 91 5.72 5.20 23.80
N GLN A 92 6.39 4.74 22.74
CA GLN A 92 7.85 4.70 22.69
C GLN A 92 8.40 6.03 22.16
N SER A 93 9.01 6.79 23.07
CA SER A 93 9.79 7.98 22.78
C SER A 93 11.06 7.62 21.99
N ILE A 94 11.30 8.35 20.90
CA ILE A 94 12.54 8.25 20.13
C ILE A 94 13.57 9.16 20.80
N SER A 95 14.60 8.58 21.41
CA SER A 95 15.78 9.30 21.90
C SER A 95 16.69 9.69 20.73
N GLU A 96 17.09 10.95 20.71
CA GLU A 96 18.02 11.59 19.78
C GLU A 96 19.38 10.87 19.72
N ALA A 97 19.92 10.72 18.51
CA ALA A 97 21.35 10.52 18.30
C ALA A 97 21.79 11.47 17.18
N GLU A 98 22.60 12.46 17.57
CA GLU A 98 23.31 13.39 16.70
C GLU A 98 24.32 12.65 15.80
N GLY A 99 24.44 13.12 14.56
CA GLY A 99 25.41 12.64 13.59
C GLY A 99 25.41 13.55 12.36
N ASP A 100 26.23 14.59 12.44
CA ASP A 100 26.65 15.48 11.36
C ASP A 100 27.32 14.69 10.23
N ASP A 101 26.92 14.96 8.98
CA ASP A 101 27.83 15.02 7.83
C ASP A 101 27.07 15.55 6.60
N THR A 102 27.43 16.77 6.23
CA THR A 102 27.05 17.43 4.98
C THR A 102 27.71 16.75 3.77
N GLU A 103 26.94 16.22 2.84
CA GLU A 103 27.38 16.07 1.44
C GLU A 103 26.24 16.43 0.48
N THR A 104 26.57 17.32 -0.46
CA THR A 104 25.63 17.90 -1.43
C THR A 104 25.60 17.02 -2.67
N LEU A 105 24.46 16.37 -2.97
CA LEU A 105 24.22 15.73 -4.26
C LEU A 105 22.82 16.06 -4.79
N THR A 106 22.81 16.36 -6.08
CA THR A 106 21.74 16.78 -6.97
C THR A 106 20.61 15.76 -7.10
N GLY A 107 19.35 16.23 -7.06
CA GLY A 107 18.19 15.50 -7.61
C GLY A 107 17.29 14.73 -6.64
N GLN A 108 17.39 14.96 -5.32
CA GLN A 108 16.60 14.18 -4.35
C GLN A 108 15.94 15.12 -3.34
N SER A 109 14.63 15.39 -3.49
CA SER A 109 13.84 15.92 -2.38
C SER A 109 12.62 15.03 -2.16
N CYS A 110 12.75 14.12 -1.19
CA CYS A 110 11.65 13.39 -0.57
C CYS A 110 11.28 14.17 0.70
N PRO A 111 10.20 14.98 0.72
CA PRO A 111 9.76 15.66 1.93
C PRO A 111 8.60 14.89 2.56
N ILE A 112 8.85 13.68 3.05
CA ILE A 112 8.00 13.04 4.06
C ILE A 112 8.94 12.26 4.98
N GLU A 113 8.76 12.40 6.28
CA GLU A 113 9.69 12.07 7.39
C GLU A 113 10.07 10.58 7.57
N ARG A 114 10.03 9.79 6.50
CA ARG A 114 10.81 8.59 6.17
C ARG A 114 10.29 8.10 4.82
N CYS A 115 11.09 8.19 3.76
CA CYS A 115 10.71 7.56 2.50
C CYS A 115 10.44 6.07 2.77
N ILE A 116 9.35 5.53 2.24
CA ILE A 116 9.10 4.08 2.27
C ILE A 116 10.31 3.43 1.64
N ASP A 117 10.97 2.53 2.39
CA ASP A 117 12.28 2.02 2.04
C ASP A 117 12.20 0.75 1.19
N LYS A 118 11.03 0.09 1.20
CA LYS A 118 10.80 -1.20 0.56
C LYS A 118 9.58 -1.15 -0.34
N TYR A 119 9.70 -1.77 -1.50
CA TYR A 119 8.66 -1.87 -2.50
C TYR A 119 8.48 -3.32 -2.95
N VAL A 120 7.33 -3.60 -3.55
CA VAL A 120 7.05 -4.83 -4.27
C VAL A 120 6.62 -4.45 -5.68
N LEU A 121 7.38 -4.87 -6.68
CA LEU A 121 6.90 -4.86 -8.05
C LEU A 121 6.05 -6.12 -8.26
N ALA A 122 4.80 -5.93 -8.66
CA ALA A 122 3.88 -6.99 -9.01
C ALA A 122 3.72 -7.03 -10.54
N ILE A 123 4.06 -8.17 -11.14
CA ILE A 123 3.92 -8.40 -12.58
C ILE A 123 3.15 -9.69 -12.83
N SER A 124 2.18 -9.62 -13.72
CA SER A 124 1.23 -10.69 -13.99
C SER A 124 1.60 -11.45 -15.25
N TRP A 125 1.20 -12.73 -15.29
CA TRP A 125 1.04 -13.46 -16.54
C TRP A 125 -0.43 -13.37 -16.96
N GLN A 126 -0.70 -12.51 -17.94
CA GLN A 126 -2.08 -12.14 -18.27
C GLN A 126 -2.96 -13.34 -18.69
N PRO A 127 -2.49 -14.33 -19.47
CA PRO A 127 -3.32 -15.49 -19.83
C PRO A 127 -3.95 -16.19 -18.62
N SER A 128 -3.14 -16.48 -17.60
CA SER A 128 -3.61 -17.10 -16.36
C SER A 128 -4.57 -16.21 -15.57
N PHE A 129 -4.37 -14.89 -15.57
CA PHE A 129 -5.32 -13.97 -14.98
C PHE A 129 -6.68 -14.08 -15.68
N CYS A 130 -6.66 -14.09 -17.02
CA CYS A 130 -7.86 -14.14 -17.84
C CYS A 130 -8.65 -15.45 -17.73
N GLN A 131 -8.00 -16.59 -17.45
CA GLN A 131 -8.71 -17.82 -17.08
C GLN A 131 -9.71 -17.63 -15.94
N THR A 132 -9.36 -16.76 -14.99
CA THR A 132 -10.17 -16.55 -13.78
C THR A 132 -10.99 -15.26 -13.79
N LYS A 133 -10.78 -14.41 -14.80
CA LYS A 133 -11.36 -13.06 -14.93
C LYS A 133 -11.86 -12.79 -16.36
N GLN A 134 -12.41 -13.82 -17.00
CA GLN A 134 -12.87 -13.84 -18.39
C GLN A 134 -13.79 -12.66 -18.79
N SER A 135 -14.55 -12.10 -17.85
CA SER A 135 -15.49 -11.00 -18.11
C SER A 135 -14.81 -9.61 -18.16
N LYS A 136 -13.52 -9.51 -17.86
CA LYS A 136 -12.81 -8.23 -17.89
C LYS A 136 -12.54 -7.79 -19.33
N PRO A 137 -12.64 -6.49 -19.67
CA PRO A 137 -12.41 -5.99 -21.03
C PRO A 137 -11.09 -6.47 -21.63
N GLU A 138 -10.00 -6.39 -20.85
CA GLU A 138 -8.66 -6.79 -21.28
C GLU A 138 -8.52 -8.28 -21.59
N CYS A 139 -9.38 -9.12 -21.00
CA CYS A 139 -9.44 -10.56 -21.23
C CYS A 139 -10.34 -10.92 -22.40
N ILE A 140 -11.48 -10.24 -22.56
CA ILE A 140 -12.37 -10.41 -23.71
C ILE A 140 -11.63 -10.06 -25.02
N SER A 141 -10.79 -9.03 -24.97
CA SER A 141 -9.99 -8.59 -26.12
C SER A 141 -8.65 -9.31 -26.25
N GLN A 142 -8.33 -10.29 -25.39
CA GLN A 142 -7.04 -10.98 -25.42
C GLN A 142 -6.96 -11.94 -26.62
N THR A 143 -5.85 -11.88 -27.34
CA THR A 143 -5.54 -12.73 -28.49
C THR A 143 -4.09 -13.19 -28.40
N ALA A 144 -3.74 -14.25 -29.11
CA ALA A 144 -2.39 -14.83 -29.06
C ALA A 144 -1.28 -13.93 -29.66
N ASP A 145 -1.65 -12.92 -30.45
CA ASP A 145 -0.74 -11.95 -31.08
C ASP A 145 -0.53 -10.67 -30.26
N ARG A 146 -1.29 -10.47 -29.17
CA ARG A 146 -1.07 -9.32 -28.28
C ARG A 146 0.19 -9.51 -27.43
N TYR A 147 0.83 -8.40 -27.07
CA TYR A 147 2.05 -8.37 -26.27
C TYR A 147 1.92 -9.17 -24.96
N ASP A 148 0.77 -9.05 -24.28
CA ASP A 148 0.47 -9.71 -23.03
C ASP A 148 0.17 -11.21 -23.15
N ALA A 149 0.20 -11.79 -24.35
CA ALA A 149 0.10 -13.24 -24.54
C ALA A 149 1.41 -13.99 -24.26
N THR A 150 2.55 -13.31 -24.40
CA THR A 150 3.88 -13.92 -24.29
C THR A 150 4.83 -13.18 -23.33
N ASN A 151 4.40 -12.04 -22.77
CA ASN A 151 5.23 -11.21 -21.91
C ASN A 151 4.51 -10.94 -20.58
N PHE A 152 5.29 -10.63 -19.55
CA PHE A 152 4.72 -10.16 -18.29
C PHE A 152 4.11 -8.77 -18.45
N THR A 153 3.06 -8.52 -17.68
CA THR A 153 2.36 -7.24 -17.64
C THR A 153 2.46 -6.60 -16.27
N LEU A 154 2.48 -5.27 -16.22
CA LEU A 154 2.50 -4.54 -14.97
C LEU A 154 1.16 -4.73 -14.26
N HIS A 155 1.21 -5.24 -13.02
CA HIS A 155 0.08 -5.10 -12.10
C HIS A 155 0.26 -3.82 -11.29
N GLY A 156 1.41 -3.61 -10.67
CA GLY A 156 1.69 -2.36 -9.97
C GLY A 156 3.01 -2.35 -9.21
N LEU A 157 3.36 -1.19 -8.65
CA LEU A 157 4.54 -0.97 -7.82
C LEU A 157 4.11 -0.52 -6.41
N TRP A 158 4.22 -1.40 -5.44
CA TRP A 158 3.58 -1.20 -4.14
C TRP A 158 4.58 -0.81 -3.07
N PRO A 159 4.46 0.37 -2.46
CA PRO A 159 5.17 0.66 -1.23
C PRO A 159 4.76 -0.33 -0.13
N ASP A 160 5.73 -0.95 0.56
CA ASP A 160 5.47 -2.04 1.51
C ASP A 160 4.65 -1.53 2.71
N ARG A 161 3.56 -2.24 3.04
CA ARG A 161 2.70 -2.05 4.23
C ARG A 161 1.91 -0.74 4.34
N VAL A 162 1.94 0.12 3.34
CA VAL A 162 1.13 1.35 3.33
C VAL A 162 0.23 1.40 2.10
N SER A 163 -0.89 2.10 2.23
CA SER A 163 -1.85 2.29 1.14
C SER A 163 -2.73 3.51 1.40
N TYR A 164 -3.26 4.08 0.32
CA TYR A 164 -4.19 5.21 0.34
C TYR A 164 -3.68 6.45 1.11
N CYS A 165 -2.52 6.96 0.73
CA CYS A 165 -1.90 8.12 1.37
C CYS A 165 -2.46 9.42 0.82
N GLY A 166 -3.01 10.28 1.66
CA GLY A 166 -3.62 11.55 1.21
C GLY A 166 -4.89 11.42 0.36
N VAL A 167 -5.42 10.21 0.17
CA VAL A 167 -6.62 9.95 -0.64
C VAL A 167 -7.91 10.29 0.13
N SER A 168 -8.90 10.85 -0.56
CA SER A 168 -10.22 11.20 -0.01
C SER A 168 -11.00 9.97 0.47
N TYR A 169 -12.10 10.17 1.20
CA TYR A 169 -12.95 9.05 1.61
C TYR A 169 -13.71 8.47 0.41
N GLU A 170 -14.16 9.36 -0.47
CA GLU A 170 -14.92 9.07 -1.68
C GLU A 170 -14.08 8.22 -2.63
N ASP A 171 -12.87 8.64 -2.99
CA ASP A 171 -11.99 7.87 -3.89
C ASP A 171 -11.62 6.51 -3.28
N LYS A 172 -11.42 6.41 -1.95
CA LYS A 172 -11.21 5.10 -1.29
C LYS A 172 -12.44 4.20 -1.37
N SER A 173 -13.64 4.79 -1.40
CA SER A 173 -14.89 4.03 -1.52
C SER A 173 -15.03 3.49 -2.93
N ASP A 174 -14.86 4.35 -3.94
CA ASP A 174 -14.96 4.00 -5.35
C ASP A 174 -13.93 2.93 -5.72
N ASP A 175 -12.68 3.10 -5.24
CA ASP A 175 -11.60 2.12 -5.39
C ASP A 175 -11.98 0.72 -4.87
N LYS A 176 -12.57 0.65 -3.67
CA LYS A 176 -12.95 -0.62 -3.01
C LYS A 176 -14.17 -1.27 -3.63
N GLN A 177 -15.05 -0.49 -4.23
CA GLN A 177 -16.23 -0.98 -4.94
C GLN A 177 -15.89 -1.48 -6.35
N GLY A 178 -14.73 -1.08 -6.87
CA GLY A 178 -14.30 -1.43 -8.22
C GLY A 178 -14.77 -0.43 -9.28
N ASP A 179 -15.25 0.73 -8.84
CA ASP A 179 -15.72 1.85 -9.69
C ASP A 179 -14.51 2.69 -10.12
N TRP A 180 -13.53 2.02 -10.74
CA TRP A 180 -12.22 2.61 -11.05
C TRP A 180 -12.26 3.67 -12.15
N ASP A 181 -13.33 3.73 -12.92
CA ASP A 181 -13.60 4.79 -13.91
C ASP A 181 -14.00 6.13 -13.26
N ASP A 182 -14.55 6.09 -12.04
CA ASP A 182 -14.90 7.27 -11.24
C ASP A 182 -13.69 7.86 -10.48
N LEU A 183 -12.59 7.10 -10.35
CA LEU A 183 -11.35 7.60 -9.77
C LEU A 183 -10.74 8.73 -10.61
N PRO A 184 -10.00 9.69 -10.00
CA PRO A 184 -9.36 10.78 -10.73
C PRO A 184 -8.52 10.30 -11.92
N PRO A 185 -8.57 10.99 -13.08
CA PRO A 185 -7.65 10.72 -14.17
C PRO A 185 -6.22 11.05 -13.74
N LEU A 186 -5.27 10.31 -14.30
CA LEU A 186 -3.86 10.55 -14.03
C LEU A 186 -3.28 11.62 -14.97
N ASP A 187 -2.37 12.43 -14.44
CA ASP A 187 -1.51 13.38 -15.15
C ASP A 187 -0.25 12.66 -15.64
N LEU A 188 -0.41 11.94 -16.76
CA LEU A 188 0.65 11.21 -17.45
C LEU A 188 0.94 11.86 -18.80
N ASP A 189 2.18 11.77 -19.26
CA ASP A 189 2.53 12.21 -20.60
C ASP A 189 2.02 11.22 -21.68
N GLU A 190 2.16 11.61 -22.95
CA GLU A 190 1.69 10.80 -24.09
C GLU A 190 2.45 9.48 -24.21
N GLN A 191 3.74 9.47 -23.87
CA GLN A 191 4.60 8.30 -23.94
C GLN A 191 4.19 7.29 -22.86
N THR A 192 4.15 7.70 -21.60
CA THR A 192 3.74 6.87 -20.45
C THR A 192 2.34 6.31 -20.66
N THR A 193 1.41 7.13 -21.15
CA THR A 193 0.03 6.70 -21.46
C THR A 193 0.02 5.59 -22.52
N SER A 194 0.78 5.77 -23.60
CA SER A 194 0.83 4.81 -24.71
C SER A 194 1.49 3.49 -24.30
N GLU A 195 2.55 3.57 -23.48
CA GLU A 195 3.26 2.41 -22.98
C GLU A 195 2.43 1.62 -21.96
N LEU A 196 1.76 2.30 -21.03
CA LEU A 196 0.84 1.64 -20.08
C LEU A 196 -0.28 0.90 -20.78
N ALA A 197 -0.85 1.45 -21.86
CA ALA A 197 -1.91 0.79 -22.61
C ALA A 197 -1.49 -0.58 -23.18
N ILE A 198 -0.20 -0.79 -23.42
CA ILE A 198 0.37 -2.05 -23.92
C ILE A 198 0.82 -2.94 -22.75
N LEU A 199 1.57 -2.36 -21.81
CA LEU A 199 2.28 -3.07 -20.75
C LEU A 199 1.43 -3.35 -19.51
N MET A 200 0.29 -2.69 -19.37
CA MET A 200 -0.74 -2.92 -18.34
C MET A 200 -2.11 -3.08 -19.03
N PRO A 201 -2.49 -4.29 -19.50
CA PRO A 201 -3.77 -4.51 -20.18
C PRO A 201 -4.98 -4.02 -19.39
N GLY A 202 -4.91 -4.10 -18.05
CA GLY A 202 -5.92 -3.61 -17.13
C GLY A 202 -6.21 -2.10 -17.23
N VAL A 203 -5.43 -1.32 -17.98
CA VAL A 203 -5.81 0.06 -18.36
C VAL A 203 -7.20 0.09 -19.01
N GLN A 204 -7.58 -0.94 -19.78
CA GLN A 204 -8.93 -1.07 -20.37
C GLN A 204 -10.04 -1.13 -19.32
N SER A 205 -9.72 -1.50 -18.08
CA SER A 205 -10.62 -1.52 -16.93
C SER A 205 -10.16 -0.60 -15.80
N TYR A 206 -9.37 0.43 -16.12
CA TYR A 206 -8.91 1.48 -15.21
C TYR A 206 -8.00 1.01 -14.06
N LEU A 207 -7.27 -0.10 -14.24
CA LEU A 207 -6.32 -0.61 -13.24
C LEU A 207 -5.26 0.43 -12.84
N HIS A 208 -4.73 1.20 -13.78
CA HIS A 208 -3.78 2.29 -13.49
C HIS A 208 -4.32 3.31 -12.47
N ARG A 209 -5.63 3.59 -12.44
CA ARG A 209 -6.19 4.49 -11.44
C ARG A 209 -6.27 3.84 -10.07
N HIS A 210 -6.68 2.57 -10.00
CA HIS A 210 -6.65 1.76 -8.77
C HIS A 210 -5.25 1.73 -8.15
N GLU A 211 -4.26 1.37 -8.96
CA GLU A 211 -2.88 1.20 -8.52
C GLU A 211 -2.28 2.52 -8.05
N TRP A 212 -2.59 3.62 -8.72
CA TRP A 212 -2.20 4.95 -8.23
C TRP A 212 -2.88 5.29 -6.89
N VAL A 213 -4.20 5.27 -6.83
CA VAL A 213 -4.97 5.68 -5.65
C VAL A 213 -4.58 4.86 -4.43
N LYS A 214 -4.46 3.55 -4.58
CA LYS A 214 -4.17 2.64 -3.46
C LYS A 214 -2.69 2.60 -3.10
N HIS A 215 -1.78 2.69 -4.09
CA HIS A 215 -0.35 2.46 -3.88
C HIS A 215 0.51 3.67 -4.27
N GLY A 216 0.36 4.20 -5.48
CA GLY A 216 1.17 5.31 -5.99
C GLY A 216 1.08 6.61 -5.18
N THR A 217 -0.07 6.94 -4.60
CA THR A 217 -0.22 8.13 -3.73
C THR A 217 0.67 8.11 -2.49
N CYS A 218 1.14 6.92 -2.07
CA CYS A 218 2.10 6.78 -0.97
C CYS A 218 3.55 6.95 -1.39
N ASP A 219 3.84 7.01 -2.68
CA ASP A 219 5.20 7.07 -3.20
C ASP A 219 5.86 8.42 -2.93
N GLY A 220 5.12 9.52 -3.12
CA GLY A 220 5.59 10.90 -2.95
C GLY A 220 6.26 11.50 -4.19
N ARG A 221 6.36 10.76 -5.30
CA ARG A 221 6.63 11.30 -6.65
C ARG A 221 5.32 11.66 -7.35
N ASP A 222 5.43 12.37 -8.47
CA ASP A 222 4.34 12.53 -9.42
C ASP A 222 3.97 11.19 -10.11
N GLU A 223 2.79 11.19 -10.73
CA GLU A 223 2.14 10.03 -11.34
C GLU A 223 2.96 9.47 -12.50
N ASP A 224 3.47 10.35 -13.36
CA ASP A 224 4.26 10.00 -14.54
C ASP A 224 5.57 9.31 -14.15
N THR A 225 6.36 9.94 -13.27
CA THR A 225 7.62 9.36 -12.78
C THR A 225 7.43 8.02 -12.07
N TYR A 226 6.31 7.84 -11.34
CA TYR A 226 5.98 6.57 -10.69
C TYR A 226 5.76 5.46 -11.71
N TYR A 227 5.05 5.75 -12.81
CA TYR A 227 4.78 4.77 -13.85
C TYR A 227 5.98 4.50 -14.74
N ASP A 228 6.78 5.51 -15.09
CA ASP A 228 8.04 5.32 -15.83
C ASP A 228 8.94 4.29 -15.16
N ILE A 229 9.17 4.44 -13.86
CA ILE A 229 10.01 3.53 -13.08
C ILE A 229 9.39 2.13 -13.03
N SER A 230 8.06 2.05 -12.90
CA SER A 230 7.35 0.77 -12.88
C SER A 230 7.48 0.03 -14.23
N LEU A 231 7.40 0.76 -15.34
CA LEU A 231 7.55 0.24 -16.69
C LEU A 231 9.00 -0.18 -16.99
N ASP A 232 9.98 0.61 -16.56
CA ASP A 232 11.40 0.28 -16.72
C ASP A 232 11.78 -1.00 -15.97
N LEU A 233 11.32 -1.16 -14.73
CA LEU A 233 11.55 -2.39 -13.97
C LEU A 233 10.86 -3.61 -14.60
N LEU A 234 9.65 -3.42 -15.16
CA LEU A 234 8.97 -4.48 -15.92
C LEU A 234 9.78 -4.87 -17.16
N ARG A 235 10.30 -3.89 -17.90
CA ARG A 235 11.14 -4.14 -19.10
C ARG A 235 12.37 -4.95 -18.75
N GLU A 236 13.05 -4.64 -17.64
CA GLU A 236 14.20 -5.45 -17.22
C GLU A 236 13.85 -6.92 -16.99
N VAL A 237 12.63 -7.23 -16.52
CA VAL A 237 12.16 -8.62 -16.43
C VAL A 237 11.81 -9.20 -17.79
N ASN A 238 11.15 -8.42 -18.65
CA ASN A 238 10.76 -8.87 -20.00
C ASN A 238 11.95 -9.04 -20.96
N ASP A 239 13.06 -8.34 -20.73
CA ASP A 239 14.30 -8.42 -21.51
C ASP A 239 15.31 -9.45 -20.96
N SER A 240 14.85 -10.37 -20.09
CA SER A 240 15.69 -11.31 -19.34
C SER A 240 15.39 -12.77 -19.64
N GLU A 241 16.27 -13.68 -19.19
CA GLU A 241 16.05 -15.13 -19.27
C GLU A 241 14.76 -15.57 -18.56
N VAL A 242 14.21 -14.75 -17.65
CA VAL A 242 12.94 -15.04 -16.98
C VAL A 242 11.79 -15.02 -17.99
N GLN A 243 11.74 -14.03 -18.88
CA GLN A 243 10.69 -13.95 -19.91
C GLN A 243 10.89 -15.04 -20.96
N GLU A 244 12.13 -15.27 -21.40
CA GLU A 244 12.45 -16.33 -22.36
C GLU A 244 11.98 -17.70 -21.86
N LEU A 245 12.27 -18.02 -20.58
CA LEU A 245 11.80 -19.24 -19.93
C LEU A 245 10.28 -19.40 -20.02
N PHE A 246 9.52 -18.32 -19.78
CA PHE A 246 8.06 -18.39 -19.82
C PHE A 246 7.54 -18.53 -21.26
N ALA A 247 8.03 -17.72 -22.19
CA ALA A 247 7.62 -17.75 -23.59
C ALA A 247 7.89 -19.11 -24.24
N GLU A 248 9.04 -19.75 -23.97
CA GLU A 248 9.39 -21.08 -24.51
C GLU A 248 8.57 -22.24 -23.90
N ASN A 249 7.95 -21.99 -22.74
CA ASN A 249 7.23 -22.99 -21.97
C ASN A 249 5.73 -22.72 -21.85
N ILE A 250 5.17 -21.85 -22.70
CA ILE A 250 3.71 -21.70 -22.83
C ILE A 250 3.05 -23.06 -23.07
N GLY A 251 2.04 -23.38 -22.27
CA GLY A 251 1.33 -24.66 -22.24
C GLY A 251 2.06 -25.78 -21.49
N LYS A 252 3.20 -25.51 -20.85
CA LYS A 252 4.01 -26.50 -20.12
C LYS A 252 4.21 -26.10 -18.67
N THR A 253 4.47 -27.09 -17.84
CA THR A 253 4.85 -26.88 -16.44
C THR A 253 6.34 -26.58 -16.34
N ILE A 254 6.67 -25.51 -15.59
CA ILE A 254 8.04 -25.18 -15.19
C ILE A 254 8.18 -25.30 -13.68
N THR A 255 9.38 -25.65 -13.25
CA THR A 255 9.71 -25.82 -11.84
C THR A 255 10.20 -24.51 -11.22
N ARG A 256 10.05 -24.38 -9.91
CA ARG A 256 10.61 -23.27 -9.14
C ARG A 256 12.12 -23.15 -9.31
N SER A 257 12.83 -24.27 -9.47
CA SER A 257 14.28 -24.25 -9.70
C SER A 257 14.64 -23.61 -11.03
N GLN A 258 13.83 -23.80 -12.09
CA GLN A 258 14.07 -23.15 -13.39
C GLN A 258 13.85 -21.64 -13.28
N ILE A 259 12.78 -21.23 -12.59
CA ILE A 259 12.49 -19.82 -12.32
C ILE A 259 13.64 -19.18 -11.53
N ASP A 260 14.05 -19.81 -10.42
CA ASP A 260 15.14 -19.28 -9.58
C ASP A 260 16.44 -19.14 -10.38
N LYS A 261 16.73 -20.13 -11.25
CA LYS A 261 17.93 -20.09 -12.10
C LYS A 261 17.90 -18.95 -13.11
N ALA A 262 16.75 -18.71 -13.76
CA ALA A 262 16.59 -17.61 -14.71
C ALA A 262 16.75 -16.24 -14.04
N PHE A 263 16.20 -16.07 -12.83
CA PHE A 263 16.41 -14.85 -12.03
C PHE A 263 17.87 -14.67 -11.65
N GLU A 264 18.56 -15.72 -11.18
CA GLU A 264 19.98 -15.63 -10.78
C GLU A 264 20.90 -15.32 -11.97
N ASN A 265 20.62 -15.89 -13.14
CA ASN A 265 21.37 -15.60 -14.35
C ASN A 265 21.16 -14.16 -14.83
N SER A 266 19.94 -13.63 -14.70
CA SER A 266 19.58 -12.31 -15.22
C SER A 266 19.92 -11.15 -14.27
N PHE A 267 19.76 -11.36 -12.96
CA PHE A 267 19.83 -10.30 -11.95
C PHE A 267 20.86 -10.58 -10.86
N GLY A 268 21.72 -11.58 -11.05
CA GLY A 268 22.83 -11.91 -10.16
C GLY A 268 22.49 -12.90 -9.04
N GLU A 269 23.54 -13.42 -8.39
CA GLU A 269 23.42 -14.44 -7.35
C GLU A 269 22.52 -13.98 -6.20
N GLY A 270 21.54 -14.82 -5.84
CA GLY A 270 20.62 -14.54 -4.74
C GLY A 270 19.39 -13.70 -5.11
N SER A 271 19.30 -13.17 -6.33
CA SER A 271 18.14 -12.43 -6.82
C SER A 271 16.84 -13.23 -6.72
N ALA A 272 16.88 -14.55 -6.92
CA ALA A 272 15.75 -15.46 -6.76
C ALA A 272 15.10 -15.40 -5.37
N LYS A 273 15.85 -15.02 -4.33
CA LYS A 273 15.33 -14.85 -2.96
C LYS A 273 14.42 -13.63 -2.83
N SER A 274 14.46 -12.69 -3.77
CA SER A 274 13.59 -11.51 -3.79
C SER A 274 12.21 -11.76 -4.36
N VAL A 275 12.01 -12.93 -4.97
CA VAL A 275 10.81 -13.24 -5.75
C VAL A 275 9.88 -14.16 -4.99
N LYS A 276 8.63 -13.72 -4.81
CA LYS A 276 7.53 -14.59 -4.45
C LYS A 276 6.73 -14.95 -5.69
N VAL A 277 6.63 -16.24 -5.95
CA VAL A 277 5.81 -16.80 -7.04
C VAL A 277 4.39 -16.99 -6.53
N ARG A 278 3.41 -16.43 -7.26
CA ARG A 278 1.99 -16.66 -7.04
C ARG A 278 1.46 -17.59 -8.12
N CYS A 279 0.58 -18.48 -7.69
CA CYS A 279 -0.11 -19.41 -8.55
C CYS A 279 -1.52 -19.60 -8.04
N ARG A 280 -2.41 -20.02 -8.94
CA ARG A 280 -3.80 -20.38 -8.64
C ARG A 280 -4.16 -21.62 -9.42
N ASP A 281 -4.65 -22.64 -8.71
CA ASP A 281 -5.04 -23.92 -9.30
C ASP A 281 -3.94 -24.56 -10.18
N GLY A 282 -2.67 -24.36 -9.79
CA GLY A 282 -1.49 -24.83 -10.51
C GLY A 282 -1.01 -23.93 -11.67
N LEU A 283 -1.78 -22.93 -12.08
CA LEU A 283 -1.36 -21.93 -13.06
C LEU A 283 -0.45 -20.89 -12.40
N PHE A 284 0.67 -20.54 -13.03
CA PHE A 284 1.42 -19.35 -12.64
C PHE A 284 0.52 -18.12 -12.78
N SER A 285 0.51 -17.20 -11.83
CA SER A 285 -0.29 -15.97 -11.92
C SER A 285 0.54 -14.70 -11.91
N GLU A 286 1.50 -14.58 -10.98
CA GLU A 286 2.19 -13.31 -10.72
C GLU A 286 3.55 -13.53 -10.06
N PHE A 287 4.51 -12.68 -10.39
CA PHE A 287 5.68 -12.45 -9.55
C PHE A 287 5.47 -11.22 -8.67
N GLN A 288 5.80 -11.37 -7.38
CA GLN A 288 5.97 -10.24 -6.45
C GLN A 288 7.45 -10.13 -6.10
N ILE A 289 8.13 -9.15 -6.69
CA ILE A 289 9.57 -8.94 -6.57
C ILE A 289 9.81 -7.83 -5.54
N LYS A 290 10.43 -8.18 -4.41
CA LYS A 290 10.71 -7.24 -3.33
C LYS A 290 12.02 -6.48 -3.58
N MET A 291 12.02 -5.18 -3.32
CA MET A 291 13.17 -4.31 -3.57
C MET A 291 13.24 -3.15 -2.57
N ARG A 292 14.38 -2.45 -2.52
CA ARG A 292 14.47 -1.10 -1.94
C ARG A 292 13.67 -0.11 -2.80
N ARG A 293 13.44 1.10 -2.31
CA ARG A 293 12.82 2.17 -3.12
C ARG A 293 13.57 2.31 -4.47
N PRO A 294 12.90 2.07 -5.61
CA PRO A 294 13.51 2.25 -6.91
C PRO A 294 13.58 3.74 -7.24
N LEU A 295 14.70 4.20 -7.79
CA LEU A 295 14.90 5.54 -8.34
C LEU A 295 15.01 5.48 -9.86
N VAL A 296 14.87 6.63 -10.52
CA VAL A 296 15.07 6.72 -11.98
C VAL A 296 16.49 6.23 -12.33
N GLY A 297 16.58 5.27 -13.24
CA GLY A 297 17.84 4.69 -13.71
C GLY A 297 18.44 3.59 -12.82
N ASP A 298 17.82 3.27 -11.67
CA ASP A 298 18.23 2.10 -10.87
C ASP A 298 18.03 0.81 -11.69
N LYS A 299 18.96 -0.14 -11.52
CA LYS A 299 18.84 -1.49 -12.10
C LYS A 299 18.19 -2.43 -11.10
N LEU A 300 17.29 -3.29 -11.57
CA LEU A 300 16.57 -4.24 -10.71
C LEU A 300 17.55 -5.09 -9.89
N ALA A 301 18.63 -5.56 -10.53
CA ALA A 301 19.68 -6.35 -9.91
C ALA A 301 20.32 -5.66 -8.68
N ASP A 302 20.41 -4.33 -8.67
CA ASP A 302 21.08 -3.56 -7.62
C ASP A 302 20.16 -3.25 -6.43
N ILE A 303 18.85 -3.50 -6.58
CA ILE A 303 17.84 -3.01 -5.64
C ILE A 303 16.98 -4.11 -5.01
N VAL A 304 17.07 -5.34 -5.51
CA VAL A 304 16.28 -6.46 -4.99
C VAL A 304 16.62 -6.81 -3.54
N LEU A 305 15.59 -7.16 -2.76
CA LEU A 305 15.68 -7.54 -1.36
C LEU A 305 15.05 -8.91 -1.12
N PRO A 306 15.62 -9.77 -0.25
CA PRO A 306 15.03 -11.06 0.07
C PRO A 306 13.59 -10.98 0.60
N THR A 307 12.76 -11.94 0.21
CA THR A 307 11.36 -12.09 0.64
C THR A 307 11.02 -13.54 0.98
N LYS A 308 9.81 -13.78 1.48
CA LYS A 308 9.30 -15.14 1.70
C LYS A 308 8.98 -15.80 0.35
N ARG A 309 9.50 -17.00 0.12
CA ARG A 309 9.52 -17.73 -1.16
C ARG A 309 8.14 -18.02 -1.79
N GLY A 310 7.04 -17.97 -1.03
CA GLY A 310 5.72 -18.45 -1.49
C GLY A 310 5.64 -19.97 -1.45
N SER A 311 4.57 -20.56 -2.00
CA SER A 311 4.28 -22.00 -1.92
C SER A 311 4.09 -22.70 -3.27
N CYS A 312 4.43 -22.01 -4.37
CA CYS A 312 4.29 -22.55 -5.72
C CYS A 312 5.61 -23.18 -6.14
N ASP A 313 5.67 -24.51 -6.07
CA ASP A 313 6.87 -25.29 -6.41
C ASP A 313 6.93 -25.60 -7.91
N ASP A 314 5.81 -25.99 -8.51
CA ASP A 314 5.68 -26.20 -9.96
C ASP A 314 4.46 -25.42 -10.47
N VAL A 315 4.57 -24.81 -11.64
CA VAL A 315 3.52 -23.96 -12.22
C VAL A 315 3.34 -24.20 -13.71
N LEU A 316 2.11 -24.26 -14.18
CA LEU A 316 1.77 -24.24 -15.61
C LEU A 316 1.84 -22.79 -16.12
N VAL A 317 2.58 -22.57 -17.21
CA VAL A 317 2.56 -21.31 -17.94
C VAL A 317 1.39 -21.35 -18.91
N ASP A 318 0.33 -20.60 -18.62
CA ASP A 318 -0.91 -20.66 -19.38
C ASP A 318 -0.78 -19.98 -20.76
N ALA A 319 -1.50 -20.48 -21.76
CA ALA A 319 -1.54 -19.88 -23.09
C ALA A 319 -2.71 -18.88 -23.20
N ALA A 320 -2.58 -17.87 -24.05
CA ALA A 320 -3.70 -16.96 -24.31
C ALA A 320 -4.91 -17.72 -24.86
N GLY A 321 -6.09 -17.39 -24.34
CA GLY A 321 -7.36 -18.06 -24.62
C GLY A 321 -7.83 -18.94 -23.45
N PHE A 322 -9.14 -18.96 -23.24
CA PHE A 322 -9.80 -19.65 -22.12
C PHE A 322 -11.07 -20.38 -22.58
#